data_AF-A0A5C8QME1-F1
#
_entry.id   AF-A0A5C8QME1-F1
#
_cell.length_a   1.000
_cell.length_b   1.000
_cell.length_c   1.000
_cell.angle_alpha   90.00
_cell.angle_beta   90.00
_cell.angle_gamma   90.00
#
_symmetry.space_group_name_H-M   'P 1'
#
loop_
_entity.id
_entity.type
_entity.pdbx_description
1 polymer ?
#
loop_
_entity_poly.entity_id
_entity_poly.type
_entity_poly.pdbx_seq_one_letter_code
_entity_poly.pdbx_strand_id
1 'polypeptide(L)'
;MNQDEAIMLLEYVSAACPAQRVGEFTPDVWGELLAPYDLTDARAAVLAVARRQPFVSPAEIITEIKERREERIALANVVYDGDPAETGIESARSVRALLRAAASGQIPPRTPSAALGTAKRLALPPGEPGPYAGRAAAARAAVGQAIPRVREGVVNPRAISCRRCQALPGASCSAGGRRMNDVHPGRLEDARRAAAGLPPIDPAEEEREQARRIAASAARAAADTTQPDFEDAT
;
A
#
# COMPACT_ATOMS: atom_id res chain seq x y z
N MET A 1 28.11 -10.36 -18.73
CA MET A 1 28.26 -10.99 -20.06
C MET A 1 29.73 -11.13 -20.39
N ASN A 2 30.13 -12.26 -20.97
CA ASN A 2 31.50 -12.50 -21.45
C ASN A 2 31.66 -12.18 -22.96
N GLN A 3 32.85 -12.39 -23.50
CA GLN A 3 33.16 -12.09 -24.91
C GLN A 3 32.36 -12.94 -25.90
N ASP A 4 32.22 -14.24 -25.65
CA ASP A 4 31.42 -15.15 -26.50
C ASP A 4 29.94 -14.74 -26.54
N GLU A 5 29.40 -14.37 -25.38
CA GLU A 5 28.05 -13.83 -25.25
C GLU A 5 27.88 -12.49 -25.98
N ALA A 6 28.92 -11.64 -25.99
CA ALA A 6 28.89 -10.39 -26.75
C ALA A 6 28.88 -10.64 -28.28
N ILE A 7 29.61 -11.65 -28.76
CA ILE A 7 29.54 -12.09 -30.16
C ILE A 7 28.12 -12.56 -30.49
N MET A 8 27.53 -13.43 -29.67
CA MET A 8 26.15 -13.88 -29.85
C MET A 8 25.14 -12.72 -29.85
N LEU A 9 25.34 -11.72 -29.00
CA LEU A 9 24.50 -10.53 -28.98
C LEU A 9 24.66 -9.69 -30.25
N LEU A 10 25.88 -9.55 -30.79
CA LEU A 10 26.11 -8.79 -32.01
C LEU A 10 25.54 -9.50 -33.24
N GLU A 11 25.63 -10.82 -33.34
CA GLU A 11 24.93 -11.58 -34.38
C GLU A 11 23.42 -11.34 -34.30
N TYR A 12 22.89 -11.29 -33.08
CA TYR A 12 21.48 -10.98 -32.83
C TYR A 12 21.11 -9.55 -33.27
N VAL A 13 21.98 -8.57 -32.99
CA VAL A 13 21.82 -7.18 -33.44
C VAL A 13 21.90 -7.08 -34.96
N SER A 14 22.83 -7.76 -35.62
CA SER A 14 22.92 -7.77 -37.09
C SER A 14 21.69 -8.39 -37.74
N ALA A 15 21.09 -9.42 -37.13
CA ALA A 15 19.84 -9.99 -37.61
C ALA A 15 18.65 -9.03 -37.42
N ALA A 16 18.58 -8.31 -36.30
CA ALA A 16 17.50 -7.36 -36.01
C ALA A 16 17.65 -6.03 -36.79
N CYS A 17 18.88 -5.59 -37.01
CA CYS A 17 19.26 -4.33 -37.62
C CYS A 17 20.29 -4.55 -38.75
N PRO A 18 19.89 -5.05 -39.93
CA PRO A 18 20.84 -5.44 -41.00
C PRO A 18 21.73 -4.30 -41.53
N ALA A 19 21.30 -3.05 -41.36
CA ALA A 19 22.08 -1.87 -41.77
C ALA A 19 23.23 -1.52 -40.79
N GLN A 20 23.26 -2.15 -39.61
CA GLN A 20 24.26 -1.88 -38.58
C GLN A 20 25.59 -2.53 -38.94
N ARG A 21 26.63 -1.70 -39.06
CA ARG A 21 28.00 -2.17 -39.31
C ARG A 21 28.59 -2.73 -38.03
N VAL A 22 29.07 -3.96 -38.09
CA VAL A 22 29.83 -4.63 -37.02
C VAL A 22 31.23 -4.88 -37.57
N GLY A 23 32.24 -4.29 -36.94
CA GLY A 23 33.65 -4.48 -37.29
C GLY A 23 34.31 -5.55 -36.44
N GLU A 24 35.54 -5.93 -36.81
CA GLU A 24 36.33 -6.99 -36.14
C GLU A 24 36.46 -6.78 -34.63
N PHE A 25 36.71 -5.55 -34.17
CA PHE A 25 36.88 -5.22 -32.75
C PHE A 25 35.58 -4.81 -32.03
N THR A 26 34.43 -4.85 -32.73
CA THR A 26 33.15 -4.46 -32.11
C THR A 26 32.73 -5.40 -30.98
N PRO A 27 32.88 -6.74 -31.10
CA PRO A 27 32.56 -7.67 -30.00
C PRO A 27 33.37 -7.43 -28.74
N ASP A 28 34.67 -7.13 -28.86
CA ASP A 28 35.54 -6.91 -27.70
C ASP A 28 35.07 -5.69 -26.89
N VAL A 29 34.86 -4.57 -27.58
CA VAL A 29 34.39 -3.32 -26.96
C VAL A 29 32.99 -3.48 -26.37
N TRP A 30 32.08 -4.16 -27.06
CA TRP A 30 30.74 -4.41 -26.54
C TRP A 30 30.76 -5.36 -25.34
N GLY A 31 31.64 -6.36 -25.35
CA GLY A 31 31.86 -7.27 -24.23
C GLY A 31 32.30 -6.53 -22.99
N GLU A 32 33.23 -5.58 -23.10
CA GLU A 32 33.65 -4.73 -21.99
C GLU A 32 32.52 -3.83 -21.48
N LEU A 33 31.84 -3.13 -22.39
CA LEU A 33 30.75 -2.19 -22.03
C LEU A 33 29.57 -2.90 -21.36
N LEU A 34 29.25 -4.11 -21.80
CA LEU A 34 28.09 -4.87 -21.33
C LEU A 34 28.47 -5.97 -20.34
N ALA A 35 29.75 -6.05 -19.91
CA ALA A 35 30.24 -7.03 -18.95
C ALA A 35 29.36 -7.16 -17.67
N PRO A 36 28.79 -6.09 -17.10
CA PRO A 36 27.96 -6.19 -15.89
C PRO A 36 26.56 -6.79 -16.10
N TYR A 37 26.12 -7.03 -17.34
CA TYR A 37 24.73 -7.41 -17.65
C TYR A 37 24.64 -8.84 -18.19
N ASP A 38 23.49 -9.48 -17.99
CA ASP A 38 23.22 -10.83 -18.49
C ASP A 38 22.79 -10.81 -19.96
N LEU A 39 23.20 -11.83 -20.73
CA LEU A 39 22.85 -11.94 -22.15
C LEU A 39 21.33 -11.93 -22.39
N THR A 40 20.55 -12.56 -21.51
CA THR A 40 19.09 -12.60 -21.62
C THR A 40 18.45 -11.21 -21.50
N ASP A 41 18.90 -10.40 -20.53
CA ASP A 41 18.45 -9.02 -20.36
C ASP A 41 18.85 -8.17 -21.59
N ALA A 42 20.08 -8.36 -22.08
CA ALA A 42 20.59 -7.65 -23.25
C ALA A 42 19.83 -7.97 -24.55
N ARG A 43 19.49 -9.24 -24.81
CA ARG A 43 18.69 -9.64 -25.97
C ARG A 43 17.28 -9.04 -25.94
N ALA A 44 16.64 -9.02 -24.77
CA ALA A 44 15.33 -8.41 -24.61
C ALA A 44 15.38 -6.89 -24.87
N ALA A 45 16.45 -6.23 -24.39
CA ALA A 45 16.68 -4.81 -24.64
C ALA A 45 16.94 -4.51 -26.13
N VAL A 46 17.77 -5.30 -26.81
CA VAL A 46 18.01 -5.16 -28.26
C VAL A 46 16.71 -5.19 -29.05
N LEU A 47 15.82 -6.16 -28.79
CA LEU A 47 14.52 -6.23 -29.47
C LEU A 47 13.67 -4.98 -29.24
N ALA A 48 13.67 -4.45 -28.02
CA ALA A 48 12.88 -3.28 -27.69
C ALA A 48 13.39 -2.02 -28.40
N VAL A 49 14.70 -1.82 -28.47
CA VAL A 49 15.32 -0.72 -29.21
C VAL A 49 15.06 -0.89 -30.72
N ALA A 50 15.34 -2.07 -31.27
CA ALA A 50 15.21 -2.36 -32.70
C ALA A 50 13.77 -2.20 -33.23
N ARG A 51 12.75 -2.36 -32.37
CA ARG A 51 11.35 -2.07 -32.73
C ARG A 51 11.05 -0.59 -32.97
N ARG A 52 11.86 0.31 -32.38
CA ARG A 52 11.64 1.77 -32.45
C ARG A 52 12.54 2.44 -33.47
N GLN A 53 13.69 1.86 -33.76
CA GLN A 53 14.72 2.47 -34.60
C GLN A 53 15.58 1.42 -35.32
N PRO A 54 16.15 1.77 -36.48
CA PRO A 54 16.88 0.83 -37.32
C PRO A 54 18.32 0.53 -36.86
N PHE A 55 18.81 1.16 -35.78
CA PHE A 55 20.15 0.99 -35.23
C PHE A 55 20.09 0.84 -33.71
N VAL A 56 21.03 0.08 -33.13
CA VAL A 56 21.09 -0.15 -31.68
C VAL A 56 22.49 0.15 -31.16
N SER A 57 22.59 1.01 -30.16
CA SER A 57 23.85 1.29 -29.45
C SER A 57 23.92 0.57 -28.09
N PRO A 58 25.13 0.30 -27.56
CA PRO A 58 25.29 -0.25 -26.21
C PRO A 58 24.65 0.63 -25.13
N ALA A 59 24.70 1.95 -25.31
CA ALA A 59 24.11 2.89 -24.36
C ALA A 59 22.58 2.71 -24.26
N GLU A 60 21.90 2.54 -25.39
CA GLU A 60 20.45 2.29 -25.42
C GLU A 60 20.10 0.94 -24.82
N ILE A 61 20.90 -0.11 -25.08
CA ILE A 61 20.74 -1.41 -24.44
C ILE A 61 20.84 -1.26 -22.92
N ILE A 62 21.85 -0.54 -22.42
CA ILE A 62 22.05 -0.31 -20.99
C ILE A 62 20.86 0.43 -20.38
N THR A 63 20.38 1.50 -21.03
CA THR A 63 19.20 2.26 -20.59
C THR A 63 17.98 1.34 -20.49
N GLU A 64 17.70 0.58 -21.54
CA GLU A 64 16.56 -0.35 -21.60
C GLU A 64 16.65 -1.49 -20.57
N ILE A 65 17.85 -1.98 -20.25
CA ILE A 65 18.04 -2.96 -19.18
C ILE A 65 17.73 -2.32 -17.82
N LYS A 66 18.21 -1.10 -17.57
CA LYS A 66 17.96 -0.39 -16.31
C LYS A 66 16.47 -0.09 -16.10
N GLU A 67 15.79 0.40 -17.14
CA GLU A 67 14.34 0.66 -17.10
C GLU A 67 13.55 -0.61 -16.79
N ARG A 68 13.86 -1.74 -17.45
CA ARG A 68 13.21 -3.02 -17.14
C ARG A 68 13.51 -3.51 -15.74
N ARG A 69 14.74 -3.33 -15.24
CA ARG A 69 15.10 -3.69 -13.86
C ARG A 69 14.31 -2.87 -12.85
N GLU A 70 14.16 -1.58 -13.10
CA GLU A 70 13.35 -0.68 -12.27
C GLU A 70 11.87 -1.07 -12.29
N GLU A 71 11.32 -1.37 -13.46
CA GLU A 71 9.95 -1.88 -13.61
C GLU A 71 9.76 -3.20 -12.85
N ARG A 72 10.70 -4.15 -12.97
CA ARG A 72 10.68 -5.42 -12.22
C ARG A 72 10.71 -5.18 -10.71
N ILE A 73 11.56 -4.27 -10.22
CA ILE A 73 11.62 -3.91 -8.80
C ILE A 73 10.27 -3.32 -8.34
N ALA A 74 9.70 -2.39 -9.11
CA ALA A 74 8.43 -1.75 -8.78
C ALA A 74 7.28 -2.77 -8.73
N LEU A 75 7.18 -3.67 -9.70
CA LEU A 75 6.14 -4.68 -9.78
C LEU A 75 6.30 -5.81 -8.75
N ALA A 76 7.53 -6.08 -8.30
CA ALA A 76 7.81 -7.12 -7.30
C ALA A 76 7.30 -6.74 -5.89
N ASN A 77 7.02 -5.45 -5.62
CA ASN A 77 6.59 -4.97 -4.30
C ASN A 77 7.44 -5.61 -3.18
N VAL A 78 8.76 -5.37 -3.22
CA VAL A 78 9.71 -5.98 -2.30
C VAL A 78 9.42 -5.50 -0.88
N VAL A 79 9.28 -6.45 0.04
CA VAL A 79 9.06 -6.19 1.47
C VAL A 79 10.20 -6.87 2.21
N TYR A 80 10.81 -6.15 3.14
CA TYR A 80 11.84 -6.66 4.03
C TYR A 80 11.34 -6.57 5.47
N ASP A 81 11.17 -7.73 6.11
CA ASP A 81 10.59 -7.81 7.45
C ASP A 81 11.61 -7.55 8.57
N GLY A 82 12.92 -7.62 8.25
CA GLY A 82 14.00 -7.43 9.20
C GLY A 82 14.18 -8.60 10.17
N ASP A 83 15.38 -8.72 10.72
CA ASP A 83 15.67 -9.58 11.87
C ASP A 83 16.10 -8.70 13.05
N PRO A 84 15.41 -8.71 14.20
CA PRO A 84 15.79 -7.91 15.36
C PRO A 84 17.22 -8.15 15.87
N ALA A 85 17.82 -9.30 15.55
CA ALA A 85 19.19 -9.63 15.93
C ALA A 85 20.25 -9.12 14.93
N GLU A 86 19.84 -8.59 13.77
CA GLU A 86 20.77 -8.15 12.73
C GLU A 86 21.41 -6.79 13.03
N THR A 87 22.64 -6.64 12.59
CA THR A 87 23.30 -5.33 12.54
C THR A 87 22.80 -4.51 11.35
N GLY A 88 22.92 -3.18 11.40
CA GLY A 88 22.52 -2.32 10.28
C GLY A 88 23.24 -2.61 8.96
N ILE A 89 24.48 -3.13 9.00
CA ILE A 89 25.23 -3.53 7.80
C ILE A 89 24.66 -4.81 7.18
N GLU A 90 24.27 -5.78 8.02
CA GLU A 90 23.63 -7.01 7.58
C GLU A 90 22.26 -6.71 6.97
N SER A 91 21.47 -5.86 7.62
CA SER A 91 20.19 -5.36 7.11
C SER A 91 20.33 -4.73 5.73
N ALA A 92 21.29 -3.81 5.56
CA ALA A 92 21.56 -3.17 4.27
C ALA A 92 21.99 -4.17 3.18
N ARG A 93 22.74 -5.23 3.56
CA ARG A 93 23.13 -6.30 2.63
C ARG A 93 21.92 -7.14 2.21
N SER A 94 21.04 -7.49 3.15
CA SER A 94 19.81 -8.24 2.90
C SER A 94 18.85 -7.47 1.97
N VAL A 95 18.65 -6.18 2.23
CA VAL A 95 17.83 -5.31 1.37
C VAL A 95 18.42 -5.23 -0.05
N ARG A 96 19.73 -5.04 -0.20
CA ARG A 96 20.40 -5.04 -1.51
C ARG A 96 20.25 -6.37 -2.24
N ALA A 97 20.34 -7.50 -1.53
CA ALA A 97 20.16 -8.82 -2.10
C ALA A 97 18.72 -9.01 -2.61
N LEU A 98 17.72 -8.59 -1.84
CA LEU A 98 16.32 -8.62 -2.26
C LEU A 98 16.04 -7.75 -3.49
N LEU A 99 16.56 -6.52 -3.52
CA LEU A 99 16.45 -5.65 -4.69
C LEU A 99 17.11 -6.26 -5.92
N ARG A 100 18.27 -6.92 -5.76
CA ARG A 100 18.93 -7.64 -6.86
C ARG A 100 18.12 -8.84 -7.34
N ALA A 101 17.48 -9.59 -6.44
CA ALA A 101 16.61 -10.71 -6.79
C ALA A 101 15.35 -10.24 -7.54
N ALA A 102 14.76 -9.11 -7.13
CA ALA A 102 13.67 -8.48 -7.87
C ALA A 102 14.13 -7.97 -9.23
N ALA A 103 15.26 -7.26 -9.27
CA ALA A 103 15.84 -6.74 -10.51
C ALA A 103 16.17 -7.84 -11.53
N SER A 104 16.54 -9.04 -11.09
CA SER A 104 16.82 -10.19 -11.97
C SER A 104 15.57 -11.02 -12.32
N GLY A 105 14.40 -10.67 -11.78
CA GLY A 105 13.16 -11.40 -12.03
C GLY A 105 13.02 -12.71 -11.25
N GLN A 106 13.90 -12.98 -10.28
CA GLN A 106 13.76 -14.13 -9.38
C GLN A 106 12.57 -13.96 -8.42
N ILE A 107 12.23 -12.71 -8.11
CA ILE A 107 10.99 -12.36 -7.39
C ILE A 107 9.93 -11.99 -8.43
N PRO A 108 8.84 -12.76 -8.56
CA PRO A 108 7.81 -12.48 -9.55
C PRO A 108 6.98 -11.24 -9.17
N PRO A 109 6.34 -10.58 -10.16
CA PRO A 109 5.36 -9.54 -9.89
C PRO A 109 4.27 -10.01 -8.93
N ARG A 110 3.94 -9.18 -7.94
CA ARG A 110 2.91 -9.48 -6.93
C ARG A 110 2.25 -8.20 -6.47
N THR A 111 1.00 -8.26 -6.02
CA THR A 111 0.31 -7.07 -5.49
C THR A 111 0.89 -6.68 -4.12
N PRO A 112 0.75 -5.41 -3.68
CA PRO A 112 1.16 -5.00 -2.33
C PRO A 112 0.54 -5.88 -1.23
N SER A 113 -0.73 -6.26 -1.39
CA SER A 113 -1.40 -7.15 -0.43
C SER A 113 -0.79 -8.55 -0.41
N ALA A 114 -0.39 -9.10 -1.56
CA ALA A 114 0.31 -10.38 -1.61
C ALA A 114 1.71 -10.31 -1.01
N ALA A 115 2.42 -9.21 -1.25
CA ALA A 115 3.75 -8.96 -0.68
C ALA A 115 3.74 -8.89 0.85
N LEU A 116 2.71 -8.25 1.42
CA LEU A 116 2.50 -8.12 2.86
C LEU A 116 1.83 -9.36 3.49
N GLY A 117 1.59 -10.43 2.73
CA GLY A 117 0.89 -11.63 3.22
C GLY A 117 -0.60 -11.43 3.54
N THR A 118 -1.20 -10.29 3.18
CA THR A 118 -2.59 -9.93 3.47
C THR A 118 -3.59 -10.38 2.40
N ALA A 119 -3.12 -10.96 1.29
CA ALA A 119 -3.96 -11.43 0.18
C ALA A 119 -4.96 -12.55 0.58
N LYS A 120 -4.76 -13.23 1.73
CA LYS A 120 -5.67 -14.24 2.28
C LYS A 120 -6.24 -13.77 3.63
N ARG A 121 -7.13 -12.76 3.60
CA ARG A 121 -7.89 -12.20 4.74
C ARG A 121 -7.02 -11.46 5.78
N LEU A 122 -7.53 -10.27 6.15
CA LEU A 122 -7.22 -9.52 7.37
C LEU A 122 -7.68 -10.26 8.64
N ALA A 123 -7.42 -11.56 8.76
CA ALA A 123 -7.39 -12.13 10.09
C ALA A 123 -5.98 -11.83 10.60
N LEU A 124 -5.83 -10.79 11.42
CA LEU A 124 -4.83 -10.90 12.48
C LEU A 124 -5.00 -12.32 13.04
N PRO A 125 -3.93 -13.13 13.19
CA PRO A 125 -4.06 -14.33 14.00
C PRO A 125 -4.76 -13.89 15.29
N PRO A 126 -5.75 -14.65 15.81
CA PRO A 126 -6.37 -14.31 17.08
C PRO A 126 -5.24 -14.25 18.11
N GLY A 127 -4.71 -13.04 18.31
CA GLY A 127 -3.57 -12.81 19.16
C GLY A 127 -4.06 -13.12 20.55
N GLU A 128 -3.25 -13.84 21.32
CA GLU A 128 -3.45 -13.89 22.76
C GLU A 128 -3.70 -12.46 23.22
N PRO A 129 -4.77 -12.22 24.01
CA PRO A 129 -5.03 -10.90 24.53
C PRO A 129 -3.79 -10.51 25.33
N GLY A 130 -2.98 -9.63 24.74
CA GLY A 130 -1.90 -8.96 25.47
C GLY A 130 -2.49 -8.27 26.72
N PRO A 131 -1.66 -7.70 27.60
CA PRO A 131 -2.02 -7.32 28.98
C PRO A 131 -3.09 -6.22 29.12
N TYR A 132 -3.73 -5.81 28.03
CA TYR A 132 -4.76 -4.80 27.97
C TYR A 132 -6.13 -5.42 28.27
N ALA A 133 -6.82 -4.90 29.30
CA ALA A 133 -8.20 -5.27 29.63
C ALA A 133 -9.21 -4.21 29.14
N GLY A 134 -10.49 -4.58 29.07
CA GLY A 134 -11.59 -3.64 28.79
C GLY A 134 -11.65 -3.15 27.35
N ARG A 135 -11.94 -1.86 27.15
CA ARG A 135 -12.24 -1.29 25.81
C ARG A 135 -11.09 -1.43 24.80
N ALA A 136 -9.84 -1.39 25.27
CA ALA A 136 -8.67 -1.51 24.40
C ALA A 136 -8.52 -2.93 23.82
N ALA A 137 -8.85 -3.96 24.60
CA ALA A 137 -8.88 -5.35 24.13
C ALA A 137 -9.98 -5.57 23.09
N ALA A 138 -11.18 -5.05 23.37
CA ALA A 138 -12.32 -5.12 22.46
C ALA A 138 -12.08 -4.38 21.14
N ALA A 139 -11.43 -3.21 21.19
CA ALA A 139 -11.08 -2.44 20.01
C ALA A 139 -10.09 -3.19 19.10
N ARG A 140 -9.04 -3.82 19.67
CA ARG A 140 -8.10 -4.64 18.88
C ARG A 140 -8.74 -5.89 18.29
N ALA A 141 -9.58 -6.60 19.05
CA ALA A 141 -10.27 -7.79 18.57
C ALA A 141 -11.24 -7.50 17.41
N ALA A 142 -11.72 -6.25 17.30
CA ALA A 142 -12.62 -5.81 16.23
C ALA A 142 -11.89 -5.41 14.93
N VAL A 143 -10.57 -5.21 14.95
CA VAL A 143 -9.80 -4.84 13.74
C VAL A 143 -9.69 -6.07 12.81
N GLY A 144 -10.17 -5.95 11.57
CA GLY A 144 -10.10 -7.00 10.55
C GLY A 144 -11.31 -7.95 10.51
N GLN A 145 -12.22 -7.87 11.49
CA GLN A 145 -13.47 -8.63 11.45
C GLN A 145 -14.43 -8.01 10.43
N ALA A 146 -14.93 -8.82 9.50
CA ALA A 146 -15.96 -8.39 8.56
C ALA A 146 -17.22 -7.98 9.33
N ILE A 147 -17.81 -6.83 8.97
CA ILE A 147 -19.09 -6.37 9.53
C ILE A 147 -20.14 -7.44 9.21
N PRO A 148 -20.72 -8.15 10.19
CA PRO A 148 -21.67 -9.21 9.92
C PRO A 148 -22.90 -8.64 9.21
N ARG A 149 -23.19 -9.10 7.98
CA ARG A 149 -24.38 -8.70 7.23
C ARG A 149 -25.58 -9.59 7.56
N VAL A 150 -25.94 -9.62 8.84
CA VAL A 150 -27.05 -10.37 9.46
C VAL A 150 -26.62 -11.73 10.01
N ARG A 151 -26.69 -11.82 11.34
CA ARG A 151 -26.78 -13.03 12.16
C ARG A 151 -27.96 -12.80 13.10
N GLU A 152 -28.62 -13.86 13.55
CA GLU A 152 -29.61 -13.78 14.61
C GLU A 152 -28.98 -13.07 15.83
N GLY A 153 -29.58 -11.97 16.30
CA GLY A 153 -29.01 -11.10 17.34
C GLY A 153 -28.08 -9.97 16.87
N VAL A 154 -27.76 -9.84 15.58
CA VAL A 154 -27.02 -8.68 15.04
C VAL A 154 -27.99 -7.56 14.71
N VAL A 155 -27.84 -6.44 15.43
CA VAL A 155 -28.62 -5.20 15.25
C VAL A 155 -28.58 -4.75 13.80
N ASN A 156 -29.68 -4.91 13.06
CA ASN A 156 -29.80 -4.38 11.70
C ASN A 156 -30.07 -2.87 11.76
N PRO A 157 -29.09 -2.02 11.41
CA PRO A 157 -29.25 -0.56 11.53
C PRO A 157 -30.30 -0.01 10.57
N ARG A 158 -30.63 -0.76 9.52
CA ARG A 158 -31.65 -0.38 8.54
C ARG A 158 -33.07 -0.73 8.99
N ALA A 159 -33.25 -1.46 10.10
CA ALA A 159 -34.59 -1.79 10.60
C ALA A 159 -35.32 -0.59 11.24
N ILE A 160 -34.62 0.51 11.54
CA ILE A 160 -35.16 1.72 12.16
C ILE A 160 -35.02 2.90 11.20
N SER A 161 -35.90 3.89 11.28
CA SER A 161 -35.76 5.13 10.51
C SER A 161 -34.52 5.93 10.93
N CYS A 162 -33.95 6.70 10.01
CA CYS A 162 -32.80 7.55 10.30
C CYS A 162 -33.24 8.93 10.79
N ARG A 163 -32.89 9.36 12.00
CA ARG A 163 -33.19 10.72 12.48
C ARG A 163 -32.55 11.86 11.66
N ARG A 164 -31.41 11.58 11.01
CA ARG A 164 -30.62 12.60 10.29
C ARG A 164 -31.11 12.91 8.87
N CYS A 165 -31.51 11.89 8.12
CA CYS A 165 -31.97 12.06 6.73
C CYS A 165 -33.37 11.52 6.49
N GLN A 166 -34.07 11.12 7.56
CA GLN A 166 -35.44 10.60 7.53
C GLN A 166 -35.64 9.36 6.63
N ALA A 167 -34.56 8.65 6.30
CA ALA A 167 -34.63 7.42 5.53
C ALA A 167 -35.49 6.39 6.28
N LEU A 168 -36.49 5.84 5.60
CA LEU A 168 -37.38 4.81 6.13
C LEU A 168 -36.63 3.51 6.46
N PRO A 169 -37.21 2.64 7.32
CA PRO A 169 -36.73 1.27 7.49
C PRO A 169 -36.54 0.56 6.14
N GLY A 170 -35.44 -0.17 5.99
CA GLY A 170 -35.03 -0.84 4.74
C GLY A 170 -34.33 0.07 3.73
N ALA A 171 -34.60 1.39 3.73
CA ALA A 171 -33.97 2.34 2.83
C ALA A 171 -32.53 2.70 3.25
N SER A 172 -31.68 3.02 2.28
CA SER A 172 -30.30 3.49 2.56
C SER A 172 -30.29 4.97 2.95
N CYS A 173 -29.30 5.37 3.75
CA CYS A 173 -29.11 6.78 4.09
C CYS A 173 -28.59 7.58 2.89
N SER A 174 -28.89 8.88 2.89
CA SER A 174 -28.41 9.83 1.89
C SER A 174 -27.84 11.07 2.57
N ALA A 175 -26.78 11.63 2.00
CA ALA A 175 -26.16 12.89 2.42
C ALA A 175 -25.93 13.76 1.19
N GLY A 176 -26.39 15.02 1.24
CA GLY A 176 -26.26 15.94 0.10
C GLY A 176 -26.88 15.43 -1.20
N GLY A 177 -28.02 14.72 -1.12
CA GLY A 177 -28.71 14.15 -2.29
C GLY A 177 -28.09 12.87 -2.88
N ARG A 178 -26.96 12.38 -2.35
CA ARG A 178 -26.32 11.13 -2.80
C ARG A 178 -26.55 10.00 -1.80
N ARG A 179 -26.73 8.78 -2.32
CA ARG A 179 -26.83 7.56 -1.50
C ARG A 179 -25.48 7.25 -0.86
N MET A 180 -25.49 6.97 0.43
CA MET A 180 -24.31 6.53 1.16
C MET A 180 -24.15 5.02 1.10
N ASN A 181 -22.90 4.56 1.12
CA ASN A 181 -22.58 3.13 1.25
C ASN A 181 -22.96 2.60 2.64
N ASP A 182 -22.75 3.43 3.67
CA ASP A 182 -23.07 3.14 5.07
C ASP A 182 -24.25 3.97 5.61
N VAL A 183 -24.80 3.56 6.76
CA VAL A 183 -25.83 4.33 7.47
C VAL A 183 -25.20 5.49 8.25
N HIS A 184 -25.97 6.56 8.51
CA HIS A 184 -25.51 7.61 9.40
C HIS A 184 -25.19 7.06 10.80
N PRO A 185 -24.14 7.58 11.48
CA PRO A 185 -23.77 7.17 12.84
C PRO A 185 -24.96 7.18 13.82
N GLY A 186 -25.80 8.23 13.80
CA GLY A 186 -26.98 8.30 14.68
C GLY A 186 -28.00 7.17 14.46
N ARG A 187 -28.18 6.69 13.21
CA ARG A 187 -29.06 5.54 12.93
C ARG A 187 -28.49 4.24 13.50
N LEU A 188 -27.17 4.09 13.46
CA LEU A 188 -26.47 2.94 14.04
C LEU A 188 -26.62 2.93 15.57
N GLU A 189 -26.51 4.09 16.20
CA GLU A 189 -26.71 4.24 17.65
C GLU A 189 -28.15 3.98 18.08
N ASP A 190 -29.14 4.52 17.37
CA ASP A 190 -30.55 4.25 17.65
C ASP A 190 -30.90 2.76 17.51
N ALA A 191 -30.35 2.10 16.49
CA ALA A 191 -30.49 0.66 16.34
C ALA A 191 -29.91 -0.12 17.52
N ARG A 192 -28.73 0.28 18.02
CA ARG A 192 -28.11 -0.34 19.20
C ARG A 192 -28.95 -0.11 20.47
N ARG A 193 -29.51 1.09 20.65
CA ARG A 193 -30.38 1.42 21.79
C ARG A 193 -31.67 0.62 21.75
N ALA A 194 -32.33 0.55 20.60
CA ALA A 194 -33.54 -0.25 20.43
C ALA A 194 -33.29 -1.74 20.69
N ALA A 195 -32.17 -2.29 20.22
CA ALA A 195 -31.79 -3.66 20.52
C ALA A 195 -31.50 -3.91 22.01
N ALA A 196 -31.09 -2.87 22.75
CA ALA A 196 -30.92 -2.89 24.19
C ALA A 196 -32.20 -2.54 24.97
N GLY A 197 -33.35 -2.35 24.30
CA GLY A 197 -34.62 -1.96 24.93
C GLY A 197 -34.67 -0.51 25.42
N LEU A 198 -33.72 0.34 25.01
CA LEU A 198 -33.64 1.75 25.37
C LEU A 198 -34.34 2.62 24.32
N PRO A 199 -34.98 3.74 24.72
CA PRO A 199 -35.57 4.67 23.76
C PRO A 199 -34.48 5.33 22.88
N PRO A 200 -34.82 5.74 21.65
CA PRO A 200 -33.91 6.48 20.77
C PRO A 200 -33.48 7.80 21.42
N ILE A 201 -32.34 8.33 20.98
CA ILE A 201 -31.82 9.59 21.51
C ILE A 201 -32.68 10.74 21.00
N ASP A 202 -33.11 11.63 21.90
CA ASP A 202 -33.75 12.90 21.54
C ASP A 202 -32.72 13.83 20.86
N PRO A 203 -32.91 14.23 19.59
CA PRO A 203 -32.01 15.13 18.90
C PRO A 203 -31.75 16.43 19.66
N ALA A 204 -32.75 16.98 20.35
CA ALA A 204 -32.61 18.22 21.10
C ALA A 204 -31.73 18.06 22.35
N GLU A 205 -31.73 16.87 22.96
CA GLU A 205 -30.82 16.54 24.05
C GLU A 205 -29.38 16.35 23.55
N GLU A 206 -29.22 15.68 22.41
CA GLU A 206 -27.92 15.48 21.76
C GLU A 206 -27.25 16.81 21.37
N GLU A 207 -28.01 17.74 20.77
CA GLU A 207 -27.52 19.07 20.43
C GLU A 207 -27.09 19.88 21.65
N ARG A 208 -27.86 19.82 22.75
CA ARG A 208 -27.52 20.50 24.01
C ARG A 208 -26.24 19.95 24.63
N GLU A 209 -26.08 18.63 24.64
CA GLU A 209 -24.89 17.98 25.17
C GLU A 209 -23.67 18.24 24.28
N GLN A 210 -23.83 18.24 22.96
CA GLN A 210 -22.76 18.61 22.02
C GLN A 210 -22.34 20.07 22.22
N ALA A 211 -23.29 21.00 22.35
CA ALA A 211 -23.00 22.41 22.63
C ALA A 211 -22.25 22.58 23.97
N ARG A 212 -22.66 21.84 25.01
CA ARG A 212 -21.95 21.82 26.31
C ARG A 212 -20.51 21.34 26.16
N ARG A 213 -20.25 20.27 25.40
CA ARG A 213 -18.90 19.74 25.16
C ARG A 213 -18.04 20.73 24.37
N ILE A 214 -18.60 21.37 23.35
CA ILE A 214 -17.91 22.42 22.58
C ILE A 214 -17.52 23.57 23.51
N ALA A 215 -18.46 24.08 24.31
CA ALA A 215 -18.19 25.15 25.27
C ALA A 215 -17.11 24.76 26.30
N ALA A 216 -17.17 23.54 26.85
CA ALA A 216 -16.16 23.04 27.77
C ALA A 216 -14.77 22.89 27.13
N SER A 217 -14.71 22.42 25.87
CA SER A 217 -13.45 22.32 25.13
C SER A 217 -12.86 23.70 24.80
N ALA A 218 -13.69 24.66 24.42
CA ALA A 218 -13.28 26.04 24.16
C ALA A 218 -12.76 26.72 25.44
N ALA A 219 -13.44 26.53 26.57
CA ALA A 219 -12.99 27.06 27.86
C ALA A 219 -11.64 26.46 28.28
N ARG A 220 -11.42 25.16 28.05
CA ARG A 220 -10.15 24.50 28.36
C ARG A 220 -9.01 24.95 27.45
N ALA A 221 -9.28 25.12 26.15
CA ALA A 221 -8.29 25.65 25.20
C ALA A 221 -7.88 27.10 25.53
N ALA A 222 -8.84 27.93 25.96
CA ALA A 222 -8.56 29.30 26.42
C ALA A 222 -7.71 29.33 27.71
N ALA A 223 -7.92 28.37 28.62
CA ALA A 223 -7.11 28.25 29.84
C ALA A 223 -5.64 27.86 29.53
N ASP A 224 -5.42 26.95 28.57
CA ASP A 224 -4.07 26.53 28.14
C ASP A 224 -3.27 27.67 27.49
N THR A 225 -3.92 28.62 26.80
CA THR A 225 -3.25 29.79 26.19
C THR A 225 -2.82 30.87 27.19
N THR A 226 -3.15 30.73 28.49
CA THR A 226 -2.85 31.76 29.51
C THR A 226 -1.62 31.42 30.38
N GLN A 227 -0.87 30.37 30.06
CA GLN A 227 0.38 30.05 30.73
C GLN A 227 1.53 30.82 30.06
N PRO A 228 2.12 31.86 30.69
CA PRO A 228 3.18 32.63 30.06
C PRO A 228 4.47 31.80 30.02
N ASP A 229 5.09 31.80 28.85
CA ASP A 229 6.39 31.21 28.55
C ASP A 229 7.50 31.83 29.41
N PHE A 230 8.29 30.93 30.03
CA PHE A 230 9.69 31.05 30.41
C PHE A 230 10.18 32.34 31.10
N GLU A 231 10.37 32.26 32.43
CA GLU A 231 11.30 33.15 33.14
C GLU A 231 12.72 32.94 32.58
N ASP A 232 13.26 34.00 32.01
CA ASP A 232 14.65 34.11 31.56
C ASP A 232 15.61 33.73 32.69
N ALA A 233 16.34 32.63 32.48
CA ALA A 233 17.50 32.28 33.29
C ALA A 233 18.64 33.26 33.02
N THR A 234 18.99 34.05 34.04
CA THR A 234 20.25 34.79 34.14
C THR A 234 21.08 34.24 35.29
#